data_AF-A6JTH2-F1
#
_entry.id   AF-A6JTH2-F1
#
_cell.length_a   1.000
_cell.length_b   1.000
_cell.length_c   1.000
_cell.angle_alpha   90.00
_cell.angle_beta   90.00
_cell.angle_gamma   90.00
#
_symmetry.space_group_name_H-M   'P 1'
#
loop_
_entity.id
_entity.type
_entity.pdbx_description
1 polymer ?
#
loop_
_entity_poly.entity_id
_entity_poly.type
_entity_poly.pdbx_seq_one_letter_code
_entity_poly.pdbx_strand_id
1 'polypeptide(L)'
;MKALLLTSWYLKAAAWDKEIPDKKFGSVSVTPMKIKTLEGGNLQVKFTVLISGRCQEMSTVLEKTDEPGKYTACRNPEINQEALEDFQNAVRAGGLNPDNIFIPKQSETCPLGSN
;
A
#
# COMPACT_ATOMS: atom_id res chain seq x y z
N MET A 1 -18.60 -22.60 10.56
CA MET A 1 -17.15 -22.83 10.37
C MET A 1 -16.48 -21.50 10.08
N LYS A 2 -15.73 -20.93 11.04
CA LYS A 2 -14.87 -19.75 10.79
C LYS A 2 -13.56 -20.28 10.22
N ALA A 3 -13.35 -20.11 8.91
CA ALA A 3 -12.05 -20.36 8.31
C ALA A 3 -11.08 -19.27 8.83
N LEU A 4 -10.24 -19.64 9.79
CA LEU A 4 -9.10 -18.82 10.20
C LEU A 4 -8.03 -18.92 9.10
N LEU A 5 -8.12 -18.04 8.11
CA LEU A 5 -7.06 -17.84 7.13
C LEU A 5 -5.85 -17.22 7.84
N LEU A 6 -5.00 -18.04 8.45
CA LEU A 6 -3.64 -17.67 8.87
C LEU A 6 -2.63 -18.19 7.84
N THR A 7 -2.96 -18.04 6.55
CA THR A 7 -2.08 -18.46 5.46
C THR A 7 -1.17 -17.30 5.07
N SER A 8 0.13 -17.57 5.00
CA SER A 8 1.10 -16.63 4.44
C SER A 8 0.92 -16.57 2.93
N TRP A 9 0.76 -15.38 2.37
CA TRP A 9 0.66 -15.14 0.93
C TRP A 9 1.97 -14.56 0.40
N TYR A 10 2.44 -15.09 -0.73
CA TYR A 10 3.72 -14.70 -1.32
C TYR A 10 3.47 -13.87 -2.57
N LEU A 11 3.77 -12.56 -2.52
CA LEU A 11 3.72 -11.73 -3.70
C LEU A 11 4.81 -12.18 -4.68
N LYS A 12 4.41 -12.52 -5.91
CA LYS A 12 5.34 -12.94 -6.97
C LYS A 12 5.52 -11.88 -8.05
N ALA A 13 4.46 -11.15 -8.38
CA ALA A 13 4.46 -10.06 -9.35
C ALA A 13 3.28 -9.11 -9.10
N ALA A 14 3.39 -7.87 -9.57
CA ALA A 14 2.33 -6.87 -9.61
C ALA A 14 2.48 -6.02 -10.89
N ALA A 15 1.37 -5.51 -11.43
CA ALA A 15 1.34 -4.67 -12.64
C ALA A 15 0.31 -3.54 -12.48
N TRP A 16 0.48 -2.45 -13.21
CA TRP A 16 -0.35 -1.24 -13.17
C TRP A 16 -0.42 -0.57 -14.55
N ASP A 17 -1.53 0.09 -14.86
CA ASP A 17 -1.72 0.75 -16.17
C ASP A 17 -1.00 2.11 -16.27
N LYS A 18 -0.84 2.82 -15.14
CA LYS A 18 -0.10 4.08 -15.06
C LYS A 18 1.31 3.82 -14.54
N GLU A 19 2.34 4.28 -15.25
CA GLU A 19 3.72 4.21 -14.77
C GLU A 19 3.82 4.81 -13.36
N ILE A 20 4.32 4.02 -12.40
CA ILE A 20 4.64 4.54 -11.08
C ILE A 20 5.83 5.49 -11.24
N PRO A 21 5.72 6.77 -10.84
CA PRO A 21 6.79 7.73 -10.96
C PRO A 21 8.07 7.22 -10.29
N ASP A 22 9.13 7.15 -11.12
CA ASP A 22 10.52 6.84 -10.80
C ASP A 22 10.82 5.55 -10.02
N LYS A 23 11.25 4.52 -10.75
CA LYS A 23 12.53 3.77 -10.63
C LYS A 23 13.10 3.40 -9.24
N LYS A 24 12.38 3.55 -8.13
CA LYS A 24 12.85 3.28 -6.76
C LYS A 24 12.25 2.03 -6.13
N PHE A 25 11.34 1.33 -6.81
CA PHE A 25 10.92 -0.01 -6.40
C PHE A 25 11.86 -1.13 -6.86
N GLY A 26 12.86 -0.81 -7.71
CA GLY A 26 13.80 -1.79 -8.28
C GLY A 26 14.64 -2.58 -7.26
N SER A 27 14.59 -2.21 -5.99
CA SER A 27 15.26 -2.88 -4.87
C SER A 27 14.31 -3.20 -3.71
N VAL A 28 12.98 -3.14 -3.91
CA VAL A 28 12.00 -3.43 -2.87
C VAL A 28 11.72 -4.93 -2.84
N SER A 29 12.27 -5.62 -1.85
CA SER A 29 11.87 -7.00 -1.55
C SER A 29 10.77 -7.00 -0.51
N VAL A 30 9.79 -7.89 -0.63
CA VAL A 30 8.66 -7.99 0.30
C VAL A 30 8.64 -9.35 0.98
N THR A 31 8.34 -9.38 2.26
CA THR A 31 8.12 -10.63 3.00
C THR A 31 6.73 -11.20 2.70
N PRO A 32 6.49 -12.49 3.00
CA PRO A 32 5.16 -13.06 2.84
C PRO A 32 4.14 -12.25 3.66
N MET A 33 3.08 -11.81 3.00
CA MET A 33 2.04 -11.04 3.63
C MET A 33 1.14 -11.95 4.48
N LYS A 34 0.70 -11.43 5.62
CA LYS A 34 -0.27 -12.07 6.50
C LYS A 34 -1.58 -11.35 6.34
N ILE A 35 -2.59 -12.06 5.85
CA ILE A 35 -3.94 -11.53 5.70
C ILE A 35 -4.80 -12.13 6.81
N LYS A 36 -5.50 -11.29 7.56
CA LYS A 36 -6.43 -11.72 8.62
C LYS A 36 -7.81 -11.16 8.34
N THR A 37 -8.83 -12.01 8.42
CA THR A 37 -10.23 -11.54 8.38
C THR A 37 -10.61 -10.92 9.72
N LEU A 38 -11.12 -9.70 9.69
CA LEU A 38 -11.64 -8.96 10.84
C LEU A 38 -13.16 -9.14 10.97
N GLU A 39 -13.71 -8.70 12.10
CA GLU A 39 -15.16 -8.61 12.28
C GLU A 39 -15.77 -7.66 11.24
N GLY A 40 -16.97 -7.98 10.74
CA GLY A 40 -17.59 -7.27 9.61
C GLY A 40 -17.06 -7.67 8.23
N GLY A 41 -16.04 -8.53 8.16
CA GLY A 41 -15.50 -9.04 6.89
C GLY A 41 -14.42 -8.15 6.26
N ASN A 42 -13.97 -7.10 6.95
CA ASN A 42 -12.76 -6.36 6.58
C ASN A 42 -11.52 -7.27 6.67
N LEU A 43 -10.43 -6.88 6.01
CA LEU A 43 -9.17 -7.64 6.04
C LEU A 43 -8.05 -6.78 6.62
N GLN A 44 -7.30 -7.30 7.57
CA GLN A 44 -6.01 -6.71 7.97
C GLN A 44 -4.91 -7.38 7.17
N VAL A 45 -4.11 -6.58 6.46
CA VAL A 45 -2.96 -7.05 5.68
C VAL A 45 -1.69 -6.51 6.34
N LYS A 46 -0.78 -7.42 6.69
CA LYS A 46 0.54 -7.08 7.23
C LYS A 46 1.62 -7.64 6.33
N PHE A 47 2.60 -6.83 5.98
CA PHE A 47 3.75 -7.25 5.18
C PHE A 47 4.97 -6.42 5.57
N THR A 48 6.16 -6.93 5.31
CA THR A 48 7.40 -6.18 5.56
C THR A 48 8.05 -5.89 4.22
N VAL A 49 8.44 -4.65 4.00
CA VAL A 49 9.22 -4.24 2.83
C VAL A 49 10.66 -3.99 3.24
N LEU A 50 11.60 -4.48 2.44
CA LEU A 50 13.01 -4.13 2.51
C LEU A 50 13.25 -2.99 1.53
N ILE A 51 13.54 -1.81 2.04
CA ILE A 51 13.85 -0.62 1.24
C ILE A 51 15.27 -0.19 1.61
N SER A 52 16.17 -0.15 0.63
CA SER A 52 17.58 0.23 0.81
C SER A 52 18.28 -0.50 1.99
N GLY A 53 18.01 -1.80 2.16
CA GLY A 53 18.63 -2.62 3.22
C GLY A 53 17.96 -2.53 4.60
N ARG A 54 16.87 -1.76 4.76
CA ARG A 54 16.10 -1.68 6.01
C ARG A 54 14.73 -2.32 5.87
N CYS A 55 14.36 -3.16 6.83
CA CYS A 55 13.04 -3.77 6.92
C CYS A 55 12.06 -2.82 7.60
N GLN A 56 10.93 -2.54 6.96
CA GLN A 56 9.83 -1.77 7.51
C GLN A 56 8.55 -2.60 7.45
N GLU A 57 7.90 -2.80 8.60
CA GLU A 57 6.61 -3.45 8.65
C GLU A 57 5.52 -2.44 8.28
N MET A 58 4.71 -2.81 7.28
CA MET A 58 3.53 -2.08 6.85
C MET A 58 2.29 -2.90 7.23
N SER A 59 1.30 -2.21 7.78
CA SER A 59 0.00 -2.80 8.15
C SER A 59 -1.10 -1.88 7.63
N THR A 60 -2.06 -2.46 6.92
CA THR A 60 -3.23 -1.71 6.43
C THR A 60 -4.51 -2.52 6.64
N VAL A 61 -5.62 -1.83 6.83
CA VAL A 61 -6.95 -2.43 6.90
C VAL A 61 -7.64 -2.18 5.56
N LEU A 62 -7.98 -3.27 4.87
CA LEU A 62 -8.83 -3.27 3.69
C LEU A 62 -10.27 -3.37 4.13
N GLU A 63 -11.06 -2.38 3.75
CA GLU A 63 -12.44 -2.25 4.17
C GLU A 63 -13.34 -2.83 3.09
N LYS A 64 -14.22 -3.75 3.53
CA LYS A 64 -15.13 -4.47 2.66
C LYS A 64 -16.11 -3.47 2.04
N THR A 65 -16.39 -3.65 0.76
CA THR A 65 -17.46 -2.93 0.05
C THR A 65 -18.69 -3.83 -0.14
N ASP A 66 -19.79 -3.24 -0.61
CA ASP A 66 -20.98 -4.00 -0.97
C ASP A 66 -20.76 -4.93 -2.19
N GLU A 67 -19.75 -4.62 -3.01
CA GLU A 67 -19.35 -5.44 -4.15
C GLU A 67 -18.47 -6.63 -3.69
N PRO A 68 -18.86 -7.89 -3.99
CA PRO A 68 -18.07 -9.06 -3.64
C PRO A 68 -16.66 -9.03 -4.24
N GLY A 69 -15.65 -9.29 -3.41
CA GLY A 69 -14.25 -9.31 -3.83
C GLY A 69 -13.59 -7.92 -3.96
N LYS A 70 -14.35 -6.84 -3.78
CA LYS A 70 -13.84 -5.47 -3.81
C LYS A 70 -13.65 -4.93 -2.39
N TYR A 71 -12.47 -4.38 -2.16
CA TYR A 71 -12.10 -3.73 -0.92
C TYR A 71 -11.53 -2.35 -1.21
N THR A 72 -11.65 -1.46 -0.23
CA THR A 72 -11.03 -0.13 -0.27
C THR A 72 -9.91 -0.05 0.76
N ALA A 73 -8.87 0.72 0.46
CA ALA A 73 -7.79 1.07 1.36
C ALA A 73 -7.56 2.57 1.24
N CYS A 74 -7.06 3.21 2.30
CA CYS A 74 -6.73 4.64 2.28
C CYS A 74 -7.92 5.51 1.81
N ARG A 75 -9.09 5.37 2.46
CA ARG A 75 -10.35 6.03 2.04
C ARG A 75 -10.29 7.56 1.94
N ASN A 76 -9.40 8.21 2.70
CA ASN A 76 -9.36 9.67 2.71
C ASN A 76 -8.43 10.18 1.59
N PRO A 77 -8.94 10.93 0.60
CA PRO A 77 -8.10 11.59 -0.40
C PRO A 77 -7.17 12.64 0.23
N GLU A 78 -7.52 13.15 1.41
CA GLU A 78 -6.70 14.06 2.18
C GLU A 78 -5.45 13.37 2.73
N ILE A 79 -4.38 14.15 2.83
CA ILE A 79 -3.12 13.70 3.37
C ILE A 79 -3.31 13.45 4.87
N ASN A 80 -3.10 12.21 5.29
CA ASN A 80 -2.93 11.91 6.71
C ASN A 80 -1.50 12.33 7.12
N GLN A 81 -1.39 13.35 7.97
CA GLN A 81 -0.12 13.92 8.40
C GLN A 81 0.76 12.90 9.16
N GLU A 82 0.17 12.07 10.03
CA GLU A 82 0.88 11.02 10.76
C GLU A 82 1.46 9.98 9.80
N ALA A 83 0.66 9.53 8.84
CA ALA A 83 1.10 8.59 7.81
C ALA A 83 2.19 9.19 6.90
N LEU A 84 2.11 10.49 6.62
CA LEU A 84 3.14 11.20 5.85
C LEU A 84 4.46 11.29 6.64
N GLU A 85 4.40 11.57 7.93
CA GLU A 85 5.59 11.61 8.81
C GLU A 85 6.24 10.23 8.94
N ASP A 86 5.45 9.18 9.13
CA ASP A 86 5.94 7.79 9.11
C ASP A 86 6.64 7.46 7.79
N PHE A 87 6.05 7.87 6.66
CA PHE A 87 6.65 7.67 5.35
C PHE A 87 7.93 8.51 5.17
N GLN A 88 7.99 9.74 5.67
CA GLN A 88 9.20 10.56 5.66
C GLN A 88 10.33 9.91 6.47
N ASN A 89 10.02 9.37 7.66
CA ASN A 89 10.96 8.63 8.49
C ASN A 89 11.48 7.39 7.76
N ALA A 90 10.59 6.67 7.08
CA ALA A 90 10.94 5.55 6.23
C ALA A 90 11.87 5.91 5.06
N VAL A 91 11.59 7.03 4.37
CA VAL A 91 12.39 7.56 3.26
C VAL A 91 13.79 7.98 3.76
N ARG A 92 13.86 8.71 4.88
CA ARG A 92 15.13 9.06 5.54
C ARG A 92 15.93 7.81 5.92
N ALA A 93 15.25 6.83 6.49
CA ALA A 93 15.86 5.56 6.86
C ALA A 93 16.41 4.83 5.61
N GLY A 94 15.71 4.90 4.48
CA GLY A 94 16.17 4.37 3.21
C GLY A 94 17.33 5.13 2.55
N GLY A 95 17.88 6.18 3.18
CA GLY A 95 18.93 7.01 2.61
C GLY A 95 18.45 7.93 1.48
N LEU A 96 17.14 8.14 1.36
CA LEU A 96 16.52 8.98 0.34
C LEU A 96 16.22 10.38 0.90
N ASN A 97 16.17 11.39 0.03
CA ASN A 97 15.76 12.73 0.41
C ASN A 97 14.21 12.82 0.53
N PRO A 98 13.64 13.12 1.71
CA PRO A 98 12.21 13.31 1.89
C PRO A 98 11.65 14.50 1.11
N ASP A 99 12.46 15.48 0.73
CA ASP A 99 12.01 16.61 -0.10
C ASP A 99 11.64 16.15 -1.52
N ASN A 100 12.10 14.96 -1.94
CA ASN A 100 11.77 14.36 -3.23
C ASN A 100 10.50 13.50 -3.18
N ILE A 101 9.73 13.52 -2.09
CA ILE A 101 8.46 12.80 -2.00
C ILE A 101 7.44 13.52 -2.89
N PHE A 102 6.99 12.83 -3.94
CA PHE A 102 5.88 13.29 -4.77
C PHE A 102 4.55 12.82 -4.16
N ILE A 103 3.69 13.78 -3.80
CA ILE A 103 2.33 13.49 -3.35
C ILE A 103 1.38 13.71 -4.54
N PRO A 104 0.82 12.65 -5.14
CA PRO A 104 -0.10 12.82 -6.25
C PRO A 104 -1.38 13.50 -5.79
N LYS A 105 -1.90 14.42 -6.61
CA LYS A 105 -3.25 14.97 -6.41
C LYS A 105 -4.28 13.88 -6.69
N GLN A 106 -5.09 13.56 -5.69
CA GLN A 106 -6.17 12.59 -5.85
C GLN A 106 -7.36 13.24 -6.59
N SER A 107 -7.95 12.51 -7.53
CA SER A 107 -9.12 12.92 -8.31
C SER A 107 -10.06 11.73 -8.45
N GLU A 108 -11.35 11.95 -8.24
CA GLU A 108 -12.38 10.90 -8.40
C GLU A 108 -12.66 10.58 -9.87
N THR A 109 -12.29 11.48 -10.78
CA THR A 109 -12.50 11.31 -12.23
C THR A 109 -11.21 11.52 -13.01
N CYS A 110 -11.07 10.77 -14.10
CA CYS A 110 -9.99 10.92 -15.06
C CYS A 110 -10.63 11.42 -16.36
N PRO A 111 -10.55 12.72 -16.70
CA PRO A 111 -11.12 13.19 -17.95
C PRO A 111 -10.36 12.52 -19.10
N LEU A 112 -11.09 11.79 -19.94
CA LEU A 112 -10.58 11.30 -21.21
C LEU A 112 -10.33 12.54 -22.08
N GLY A 113 -9.09 12.74 -22.52
CA GLY A 113 -8.75 13.87 -23.39
C GLY A 113 -9.63 13.84 -24.64
N SER A 114 -10.26 14.98 -24.98
CA SER A 114 -10.92 15.13 -26.28
C SER A 114 -9.82 15.20 -27.34
N ASN A 115 -9.81 14.24 -28.27
CA ASN A 115 -8.95 14.27 -29.46
C ASN A 115 -9.20 15.51 -30.31
#